data_AF-A0A396ADF9-F1
#
_entry.id   AF-A0A396ADF9-F1
#
_cell.length_a   1.000
_cell.length_b   1.000
_cell.length_c   1.000
_cell.angle_alpha   90.00
_cell.angle_beta   90.00
_cell.angle_gamma   90.00
#
_symmetry.space_group_name_H-M   'P 1'
#
loop_
_entity.id
_entity.type
_entity.pdbx_description
1 polymer ?
#
loop_
_entity_poly.entity_id
_entity_poly.type
_entity_poly.pdbx_seq_one_letter_code
_entity_poly.pdbx_strand_id
1 'polypeptide(L)'
;MQGNFSQNCSDAVEQITIKTSSGVKTRVDAIGLDTNGNVVIQEYKSSLTAPLTNNQARAFQEIFENGGVVVGNGKGIFTRGYQIPAGTEVKIVRPN
;
A
#
# COMPACT_ATOMS: atom_id res chain seq x y z
N MET A 1 -0.02 -10.55 8.93
CA MET A 1 0.37 -9.13 9.03
C MET A 1 1.54 -9.08 9.98
N GLN A 2 2.60 -8.28 9.77
CA GLN A 2 3.56 -8.08 10.86
C GLN A 2 2.79 -7.49 12.05
N GLY A 3 2.96 -8.09 13.23
CA GLY A 3 2.05 -7.96 14.38
C GLY A 3 1.81 -6.54 14.90
N ASN A 4 2.62 -5.56 14.47
CA ASN A 4 2.52 -4.18 14.91
C ASN A 4 1.67 -3.29 14.00
N PHE A 5 1.40 -3.68 12.73
CA PHE A 5 0.69 -2.78 11.80
C PHE A 5 -0.79 -2.64 12.19
N SER A 6 -1.50 -3.75 12.39
CA SER A 6 -2.91 -3.73 12.82
C SER A 6 -3.13 -3.19 14.23
N GLN A 7 -2.09 -3.11 15.06
CA GLN A 7 -2.18 -2.52 16.39
C GLN A 7 -2.12 -0.98 16.35
N ASN A 8 -1.48 -0.41 15.32
CA ASN A 8 -1.26 1.04 15.20
C ASN A 8 -2.13 1.70 14.11
N CYS A 9 -2.75 0.91 13.25
CA CYS A 9 -3.61 1.39 12.19
C CYS A 9 -5.03 0.82 12.33
N SER A 10 -6.05 1.68 12.24
CA SER A 10 -7.43 1.23 12.08
C SER A 10 -7.66 0.72 10.66
N ASP A 11 -8.70 -0.11 10.50
CA ASP A 11 -9.08 -0.69 9.21
C ASP A 11 -7.93 -1.42 8.49
N ALA A 12 -6.95 -1.89 9.25
CA ALA A 12 -5.78 -2.56 8.72
C ALA A 12 -6.22 -3.83 8.00
N VAL A 13 -5.96 -3.87 6.70
CA VAL A 13 -6.24 -5.02 5.83
C VAL A 13 -5.01 -5.35 5.01
N GLU A 14 -4.95 -6.60 4.58
CA GLU A 14 -3.85 -7.09 3.78
C GLU A 14 -4.21 -7.23 2.31
N GLN A 15 -3.19 -7.12 1.47
CA GLN A 15 -3.21 -7.62 0.11
C GLN A 15 -4.21 -6.90 -0.80
N ILE A 16 -4.02 -5.59 -0.92
CA ILE A 16 -4.85 -4.70 -1.73
C ILE A 16 -4.17 -4.38 -3.06
N THR A 17 -4.91 -4.48 -4.16
CA THR A 17 -4.40 -4.11 -5.49
C THR A 17 -4.78 -2.67 -5.82
N ILE A 18 -3.76 -1.84 -6.00
CA ILE A 18 -3.86 -0.43 -6.39
C ILE A 18 -3.45 -0.31 -7.85
N LYS A 19 -4.22 0.47 -8.62
CA LYS A 19 -3.89 0.88 -9.98
C LYS A 19 -3.54 2.37 -9.98
N THR A 20 -2.41 2.72 -10.57
CA THR A 20 -1.98 4.10 -10.76
C THR A 20 -2.64 4.73 -11.99
N SER A 21 -2.48 6.05 -12.16
CA SER A 21 -3.02 6.81 -13.30
C SER A 21 -2.50 6.30 -14.64
N SER A 22 -1.22 5.93 -14.73
CA SER A 22 -0.61 5.36 -15.95
C SER A 22 -1.03 3.91 -16.24
N GLY A 23 -1.77 3.29 -15.31
CA GLY A 23 -2.34 1.96 -15.45
C GLY A 23 -1.53 0.83 -14.84
N VAL A 24 -0.41 1.14 -14.18
CA VAL A 24 0.39 0.16 -13.44
C VAL A 24 -0.42 -0.37 -12.28
N LYS A 25 -0.37 -1.68 -12.09
CA LYS A 25 -1.00 -2.34 -10.95
C LYS A 25 0.08 -2.86 -10.03
N THR A 26 -0.09 -2.61 -8.74
CA THR A 26 0.72 -3.22 -7.69
C THR A 26 -0.19 -3.74 -6.60
N ARG A 27 0.20 -4.85 -5.98
CA ARG A 27 -0.45 -5.37 -4.78
C ARG A 27 0.44 -5.02 -3.61
N VAL A 28 -0.13 -4.32 -2.64
CA VAL A 28 0.56 -3.91 -1.41
C VAL A 28 0.19 -4.87 -0.30
N ASP A 29 1.15 -5.16 0.57
CA ASP A 29 0.96 -6.20 1.58
C ASP A 29 0.03 -5.77 2.70
N ALA A 30 0.13 -4.51 3.15
CA ALA A 30 -0.71 -3.96 4.20
C ALA A 30 -1.11 -2.51 3.92
N ILE A 31 -2.36 -2.19 4.25
CA ILE A 31 -2.92 -0.84 4.18
C ILE A 31 -3.88 -0.63 5.35
N GLY A 32 -3.90 0.58 5.89
CA GLY A 32 -4.77 0.98 7.01
C GLY A 32 -4.83 2.49 7.13
N LEU A 33 -5.45 2.98 8.19
CA LEU A 33 -5.48 4.40 8.53
C LEU A 33 -4.65 4.66 9.80
N ASP A 34 -3.86 5.72 9.81
CA ASP A 34 -3.21 6.20 11.04
C ASP A 34 -4.20 6.87 12.00
N THR A 35 -3.72 7.34 13.15
CA THR A 35 -4.55 8.02 14.17
C THR A 35 -5.19 9.33 13.69
N ASN A 36 -4.70 9.90 12.59
CA ASN A 36 -5.24 11.11 11.97
C ASN A 36 -6.18 10.78 10.80
N GLY A 37 -6.39 9.51 10.48
CA GLY A 37 -7.19 9.05 9.35
C GLY A 37 -6.45 9.08 8.00
N ASN A 38 -5.13 9.24 7.99
CA ASN A 38 -4.35 9.18 6.75
C ASN A 38 -4.10 7.74 6.34
N VAL A 39 -4.11 7.49 5.03
CA VAL A 39 -3.79 6.17 4.48
C VAL A 39 -2.31 5.86 4.73
N VAL A 40 -2.04 4.71 5.35
CA VAL A 40 -0.69 4.17 5.53
C VAL A 40 -0.58 2.86 4.77
N ILE A 41 0.50 2.69 4.02
CA ILE A 41 0.76 1.49 3.22
C ILE A 41 2.13 0.92 3.58
N GLN A 42 2.22 -0.39 3.73
CA GLN A 42 3.48 -1.12 3.89
C GLN A 42 3.64 -2.24 2.86
N GLU A 43 4.87 -2.36 2.35
CA GLU A 43 5.34 -3.45 1.51
C GLU A 43 6.42 -4.22 2.30
N TYR A 44 6.24 -5.53 2.49
CA TYR A 44 7.19 -6.34 3.22
C TYR A 44 8.13 -7.06 2.26
N LYS A 45 9.42 -7.04 2.59
CA LYS A 45 10.43 -7.82 1.89
C LYS A 45 10.97 -8.92 2.78
N SER A 46 11.32 -10.05 2.17
CA SER A 46 11.83 -11.22 2.88
C SER A 46 13.30 -11.10 3.31
N SER A 47 14.03 -10.08 2.83
CA SER A 47 15.42 -9.83 3.22
C SER A 47 15.80 -8.35 3.13
N LEU A 48 16.96 -8.02 3.71
CA LEU A 48 17.58 -6.69 3.65
C LEU A 48 17.85 -6.21 2.21
N THR A 49 18.08 -7.14 1.28
CA THR A 49 18.49 -6.82 -0.10
C THR A 49 17.46 -7.21 -1.17
N ALA A 50 16.34 -7.84 -0.79
CA ALA A 50 15.32 -8.26 -1.74
C ALA A 50 14.83 -7.07 -2.58
N PRO A 51 14.90 -7.13 -3.93
CA PRO A 51 14.56 -5.99 -4.77
C PRO A 51 13.05 -5.74 -4.81
N LEU A 52 12.67 -4.51 -5.17
CA LEU A 52 11.33 -4.26 -5.69
C LEU A 52 11.22 -4.86 -7.09
N THR A 53 10.04 -5.35 -7.46
CA THR A 53 9.77 -5.61 -8.88
C THR A 53 9.68 -4.28 -9.64
N ASN A 54 9.90 -4.30 -10.96
CA ASN A 54 9.81 -3.08 -11.79
C ASN A 54 8.46 -2.36 -11.65
N ASN A 55 7.37 -3.12 -11.54
CA ASN A 55 6.04 -2.55 -11.35
C ASN A 55 5.87 -1.96 -9.95
N GLN A 56 6.46 -2.55 -8.91
CA GLN A 56 6.43 -1.97 -7.56
C GLN A 56 7.20 -0.65 -7.51
N ALA A 57 8.42 -0.62 -8.03
CA ALA A 57 9.25 0.58 -8.04
C ALA A 57 8.52 1.76 -8.72
N ARG A 58 7.96 1.52 -9.91
CA ARG A 58 7.19 2.54 -10.64
C ARG A 58 5.88 2.89 -9.94
N ALA A 59 5.11 1.90 -9.49
CA ALA A 59 3.82 2.18 -8.87
C ALA A 59 3.96 2.94 -7.55
N PHE A 60 4.98 2.68 -6.74
CA PHE A 60 5.15 3.36 -5.46
C PHE A 60 5.44 4.84 -5.65
N GLN A 61 6.28 5.18 -6.63
CA GLN A 61 6.52 6.57 -7.01
C GLN A 61 5.24 7.24 -7.52
N GLU A 62 4.51 6.59 -8.42
CA GLU A 62 3.28 7.17 -8.98
C GLU A 62 2.16 7.32 -7.93
N ILE A 63 2.05 6.40 -6.96
CA ILE A 63 1.10 6.51 -5.84
C ILE A 63 1.44 7.72 -4.98
N PHE A 64 2.73 7.95 -4.71
CA PHE A 64 3.15 9.13 -3.97
C PHE A 64 2.84 10.41 -4.75
N GLU A 65 3.18 10.48 -6.04
CA GLU A 65 3.00 11.69 -6.84
C GLU A 65 1.52 12.01 -7.14
N ASN A 66 0.72 10.99 -7.45
CA ASN A 66 -0.62 11.16 -8.04
C ASN A 66 -1.72 10.38 -7.33
N GLY A 67 -1.39 9.59 -6.30
CA GLY A 67 -2.34 8.67 -5.69
C GLY A 67 -2.63 7.44 -6.55
N GLY A 68 -3.73 6.76 -6.26
CA GLY A 68 -4.13 5.56 -6.98
C GLY A 68 -5.54 5.11 -6.65
N VAL A 69 -6.01 4.07 -7.33
CA VAL A 69 -7.36 3.53 -7.14
C VAL A 69 -7.29 2.06 -6.79
N VAL A 70 -8.02 1.65 -5.76
CA VAL A 70 -8.19 0.22 -5.47
C VAL A 70 -9.01 -0.43 -6.58
N VAL A 71 -8.49 -1.48 -7.20
CA VAL A 71 -9.11 -2.16 -8.36
C VAL A 71 -9.45 -3.63 -8.13
N GLY A 72 -8.97 -4.23 -7.05
CA GLY A 72 -9.38 -5.59 -6.64
C GLY A 72 -10.74 -5.62 -5.93
N ASN A 73 -11.15 -6.79 -5.44
CA ASN A 73 -12.33 -6.91 -4.58
C ASN A 73 -12.19 -6.05 -3.31
N GLY A 74 -10.95 -5.84 -2.87
CA GLY A 74 -10.63 -5.04 -1.69
C GLY A 74 -11.09 -5.69 -0.39
N LYS A 75 -10.92 -4.99 0.73
CA LYS A 75 -11.31 -5.43 2.08
C LYS A 75 -11.60 -4.21 2.96
N GLY A 76 -12.52 -4.35 3.92
CA GLY A 76 -12.88 -3.26 4.84
C GLY A 76 -13.36 -2.04 4.07
N ILE A 77 -12.80 -0.87 4.39
CA ILE A 77 -13.08 0.38 3.66
C ILE A 77 -12.34 0.47 2.31
N PHE A 78 -11.26 -0.29 2.13
CA PHE A 78 -10.40 -0.27 0.94
C PHE A 78 -10.96 -1.20 -0.13
N THR A 79 -12.16 -0.90 -0.61
CA THR A 79 -12.86 -1.62 -1.68
C THR A 79 -12.63 -1.01 -3.05
N ARG A 80 -13.03 -1.70 -4.11
CA ARG A 80 -12.93 -1.21 -5.48
C ARG A 80 -13.46 0.22 -5.62
N GLY A 81 -12.67 1.11 -6.23
CA GLY A 81 -13.01 2.51 -6.43
C GLY A 81 -12.51 3.44 -5.31
N TYR A 82 -12.08 2.90 -4.17
CA TYR A 82 -11.45 3.70 -3.12
C TYR A 82 -10.22 4.44 -3.66
N GLN A 83 -10.15 5.74 -3.40
CA GLN A 83 -9.07 6.63 -3.85
C GLN A 83 -7.98 6.68 -2.78
N ILE A 84 -6.77 6.27 -3.17
CA ILE A 84 -5.55 6.51 -2.39
C ILE A 84 -5.11 7.95 -2.68
N PRO A 85 -5.02 8.84 -1.68
CA PRO A 85 -4.60 10.22 -1.89
C PRO A 85 -3.17 10.32 -2.41
N ALA A 86 -2.89 11.37 -3.18
CA ALA A 86 -1.51 11.77 -3.47
C ALA A 86 -0.78 12.14 -2.17
N GLY A 87 0.53 11.95 -2.15
CA GLY A 87 1.37 12.07 -0.95
C GLY A 87 1.41 10.80 -0.09
N THR A 88 0.67 9.74 -0.44
CA THR A 88 0.71 8.47 0.28
C THR A 88 1.99 7.71 -0.05
N GLU A 89 2.91 7.58 0.91
CA GLU A 89 4.14 6.80 0.74
C GLU A 89 3.89 5.30 0.99
N VAL A 90 4.43 4.46 0.11
CA VAL A 90 4.48 3.00 0.34
C VAL A 90 5.77 2.65 1.08
N LYS A 91 5.67 2.45 2.39
CA LYS A 91 6.83 2.17 3.24
C LYS A 91 7.33 0.74 3.06
N ILE A 92 8.58 0.60 2.65
CA ILE A 92 9.24 -0.71 2.52
C ILE A 92 9.76 -1.15 3.88
N VAL A 93 9.32 -2.31 4.35
CA VAL A 93 9.74 -2.90 5.62
C VAL A 93 10.54 -4.17 5.33
N ARG A 94 11.75 -4.25 5.91
CA ARG A 94 12.69 -5.37 5.75
C ARG A 94 12.96 -6.01 7.11
N PRO A 95 13.26 -7.32 7.17
CA PRO A 95 13.72 -7.95 8.41
C PRO A 95 15.07 -7.36 8.82
N ASN A 96 15.30 -7.27 10.14
CA ASN A 96 16.61 -6.93 10.70
C ASN A 96 17.56 -8.12 10.64
#